data_AF-A0A6A7LBF0-F1
#
_entry.id   AF-A0A6A7LBF0-F1
#
_cell.length_a   1.000
_cell.length_b   1.000
_cell.length_c   1.000
_cell.angle_alpha   90.00
_cell.angle_beta   90.00
_cell.angle_gamma   90.00
#
_symmetry.space_group_name_H-M   'P 1'
#
loop_
_entity.id
_entity.type
_entity.pdbx_description
1 polymer ?
#
loop_
_entity_poly.entity_id
_entity_poly.type
_entity_poly.pdbx_seq_one_letter_code
_entity_poly.pdbx_strand_id
1 'polypeptide(L)'
;MYNGLDLVADILSFSDSTGRLKIQKIEKMLDKYRSQISEWLIELEYNNLISFDPYFLEIIMTVKGTEFLTLYNDLKEMVCLDNNLDL
;
A
#
# COMPACT_ATOMS: atom_id res chain seq x y z
N MET A 1 3.33 -15.64 4.66
CA MET A 1 4.34 -14.60 4.92
C MET A 1 4.13 -13.59 3.82
N TYR A 2 3.86 -12.32 4.13
CA TYR A 2 3.74 -11.32 3.08
C TYR A 2 5.09 -11.20 2.37
N ASN A 3 5.12 -11.21 1.03
CA ASN A 3 6.27 -10.63 0.35
C ASN A 3 6.28 -9.13 0.66
N GLY A 4 7.46 -8.49 0.69
CA GLY A 4 7.56 -7.06 0.95
C GLY A 4 6.62 -6.24 0.05
N LEU A 5 6.48 -6.64 -1.22
CA LEU A 5 5.58 -6.02 -2.20
C LEU A 5 4.09 -6.17 -1.88
N ASP A 6 3.66 -7.32 -1.36
CA ASP A 6 2.26 -7.57 -1.02
C ASP A 6 1.82 -6.66 0.14
N LEU A 7 2.72 -6.47 1.12
CA LEU A 7 2.49 -5.55 2.23
C LEU A 7 2.39 -4.10 1.76
N VAL A 8 3.27 -3.67 0.84
CA VAL A 8 3.20 -2.33 0.24
C VAL A 8 1.86 -2.14 -0.47
N ALA A 9 1.46 -3.08 -1.32
CA ALA A 9 0.19 -3.02 -2.05
C ALA A 9 -1.02 -2.97 -1.10
N ASP A 10 -1.03 -3.80 -0.05
CA ASP A 10 -2.09 -3.80 0.98
C ASP A 10 -2.16 -2.45 1.70
N ILE A 11 -1.04 -1.85 2.10
CA ILE A 11 -1.02 -0.52 2.73
C ILE A 11 -1.60 0.53 1.79
N LEU A 12 -1.13 0.56 0.54
CA LEU A 12 -1.56 1.54 -0.45
C LEU A 12 -3.05 1.39 -0.81
N SER A 13 -3.60 0.17 -0.77
CA SER A 13 -5.02 -0.10 -1.03
C SER A 13 -5.98 0.60 -0.05
N PHE A 14 -5.48 1.06 1.11
CA PHE A 14 -6.28 1.82 2.08
C PHE A 14 -6.40 3.32 1.75
N SER A 15 -5.93 3.76 0.58
CA SER A 15 -6.21 5.10 0.07
C SER A 15 -7.70 5.28 -0.26
N ASP A 16 -8.28 6.44 0.00
CA ASP A 16 -9.58 6.81 -0.54
C ASP A 16 -9.50 7.35 -1.98
N SER A 17 -10.64 7.78 -2.53
CA SER A 17 -10.74 8.36 -3.87
C SER A 17 -9.94 9.65 -4.07
N THR A 18 -9.43 10.26 -2.99
CA THR A 18 -8.57 11.45 -3.03
C THR A 18 -7.09 11.10 -2.83
N GLY A 19 -6.76 9.82 -2.68
CA GLY A 19 -5.41 9.33 -2.42
C GLY A 19 -5.01 9.35 -0.94
N ARG A 20 -5.89 9.77 -0.02
CA ARG A 20 -5.56 9.84 1.42
C ARG A 20 -5.61 8.45 2.05
N LEU A 21 -4.55 8.10 2.77
CA LEU A 21 -4.42 6.80 3.46
C LEU A 21 -5.18 6.81 4.78
N LYS A 22 -6.04 5.81 4.96
CA LYS A 22 -6.82 5.62 6.20
C LYS A 22 -5.97 4.93 7.27
N ILE A 23 -5.18 5.71 8.01
CA ILE A 23 -4.23 5.20 9.03
C ILE A 23 -4.88 4.23 10.02
N GLN A 24 -6.08 4.53 10.53
CA GLN A 24 -6.79 3.64 11.44
C GLN A 24 -7.06 2.24 10.86
N LYS A 25 -7.27 2.13 9.53
CA LYS A 25 -7.44 0.85 8.86
C LYS A 25 -6.12 0.10 8.73
N ILE A 26 -5.04 0.82 8.42
CA ILE A 26 -3.68 0.29 8.34
C ILE A 26 -3.25 -0.23 9.72
N GLU A 27 -3.45 0.55 10.78
CA GLU A 27 -3.16 0.15 12.17
C GLU A 27 -3.94 -1.10 12.58
N LYS A 28 -5.20 -1.21 12.19
CA LYS A 28 -6.02 -2.39 12.47
C LYS A 28 -5.54 -3.63 11.70
N MET A 29 -5.15 -3.46 10.45
CA MET A 29 -4.57 -4.53 9.63
C MET A 29 -3.24 -5.00 10.25
N LEU A 30 -2.44 -4.07 10.73
CA LEU A 30 -1.10 -4.27 11.24
C LEU A 30 -1.03 -4.29 12.76
N ASP A 31 -2.12 -4.65 13.45
CA ASP A 31 -2.23 -4.55 14.91
C ASP A 31 -1.16 -5.40 15.63
N LYS A 32 -0.76 -6.52 15.01
CA LYS A 32 0.34 -7.40 15.47
C LYS A 32 1.74 -6.83 15.21
N TYR A 33 1.84 -5.79 14.37
CA TYR A 33 3.07 -5.15 13.91
C TYR A 33 3.11 -3.66 14.25
N ARG A 34 2.32 -3.19 15.24
CA ARG A 34 2.23 -1.75 15.59
C ARG A 34 3.56 -1.04 15.73
N SER A 35 4.58 -1.72 16.25
CA SER A 35 5.92 -1.15 16.41
C SER A 35 6.67 -0.91 15.10
N GLN A 36 6.25 -1.55 14.00
CA GLN A 36 6.92 -1.52 12.69
C GLN A 36 6.19 -0.64 11.66
N ILE A 37 4.93 -0.26 11.92
CA ILE A 37 4.12 0.53 10.98
C ILE A 37 4.83 1.85 10.64
N SER A 38 5.37 2.54 11.65
CA SER A 38 6.08 3.80 11.44
C SER A 38 7.31 3.62 10.56
N GLU A 39 8.07 2.54 10.75
CA GLU A 39 9.25 2.24 9.94
C GLU A 39 8.87 2.01 8.48
N TRP A 40 7.81 1.25 8.22
CA TRP A 40 7.32 1.02 6.86
C TRP A 40 6.79 2.29 6.21
N LEU A 41 6.04 3.12 6.93
CA LEU A 41 5.57 4.40 6.39
C LEU A 41 6.74 5.33 6.03
N ILE A 42 7.78 5.38 6.85
CA ILE A 42 9.01 6.13 6.54
C ILE A 42 9.67 5.57 5.27
N GLU A 43 9.77 4.25 5.14
CA GLU A 43 10.36 3.62 3.97
C GLU A 43 9.55 3.87 2.69
N LEU A 44 8.21 3.83 2.77
CA LEU A 44 7.32 4.16 1.66
C LEU A 44 7.45 5.63 1.24
N GLU A 45 7.60 6.55 2.20
CA GLU A 45 7.83 7.97 1.93
C GLU A 45 9.21 8.18 1.29
N TYR A 46 10.26 7.56 1.82
CA TYR A 46 11.60 7.59 1.24
C TYR A 46 11.63 7.10 -0.22
N ASN A 47 10.81 6.10 -0.54
CA ASN A 47 10.66 5.57 -1.90
C ASN A 47 9.69 6.39 -2.78
N ASN A 48 9.15 7.49 -2.29
CA ASN A 48 8.18 8.36 -2.96
C ASN A 48 6.91 7.59 -3.39
N LEU A 49 6.43 6.67 -2.57
CA LEU A 49 5.13 6.00 -2.78
C LEU A 49 4.02 6.74 -2.04
N ILE A 50 4.35 7.31 -0.88
CA ILE A 50 3.46 8.16 -0.08
C ILE A 50 4.17 9.47 0.27
N SER A 51 3.41 10.46 0.73
CA SER A 51 3.89 11.73 1.23
C SER A 51 3.15 12.08 2.52
N PHE A 52 3.88 12.52 3.53
CA PHE A 52 3.27 13.10 4.72
C PHE A 52 2.94 14.58 4.49
N ASP A 53 1.67 14.95 4.71
CA ASP A 53 1.24 16.34 4.75
C ASP A 53 1.24 16.82 6.21
N PRO A 54 2.24 17.65 6.62
CA PRO A 54 2.37 18.10 8.00
C PRO A 54 1.30 19.11 8.42
N TYR A 55 0.60 19.76 7.48
CA TYR A 55 -0.42 20.75 7.79
C TYR A 55 -1.73 20.09 8.19
N PHE A 56 -2.09 19.00 7.50
CA PHE A 56 -3.32 18.26 7.76
C PHE A 56 -3.10 16.99 8.60
N LEU A 57 -1.84 16.63 8.88
CA LEU A 57 -1.45 15.37 9.54
C LEU A 57 -1.99 14.15 8.79
N GLU A 58 -1.94 14.21 7.46
CA GLU A 58 -2.45 13.18 6.57
C GLU A 58 -1.29 12.51 5.83
N ILE A 59 -1.49 11.25 5.44
CA ILE A 59 -0.59 10.57 4.52
C ILE A 59 -1.31 10.45 3.18
N ILE A 60 -0.68 10.94 2.12
CA ILE A 60 -1.24 11.00 0.78
C ILE A 60 -0.43 10.07 -0.13
N MET A 61 -1.12 9.24 -0.89
CA MET A 61 -0.50 8.43 -1.93
C MET A 61 -0.04 9.33 -3.08
N THR A 62 1.21 9.14 -3.50
CA THR A 62 1.78 9.89 -4.62
C THR A 62 1.31 9.32 -5.96
N VAL A 63 1.64 10.01 -7.05
CA VAL A 63 1.45 9.49 -8.42
C VAL A 63 2.18 8.15 -8.61
N LYS A 64 3.44 8.06 -8.17
CA LYS A 64 4.24 6.84 -8.26
C LYS A 64 3.66 5.69 -7.42
N GLY A 65 3.13 6.00 -6.23
CA GLY A 65 2.40 5.03 -5.40
C GLY A 65 1.16 4.47 -6.10
N THR A 66 0.43 5.34 -6.79
CA THR A 66 -0.75 4.95 -7.58
C THR A 66 -0.36 4.03 -8.74
N GLU A 67 0.65 4.42 -9.53
CA GLU A 67 1.17 3.63 -10.65
C GLU A 67 1.66 2.24 -10.20
N PHE A 68 2.38 2.19 -9.07
CA PHE A 68 2.81 0.93 -8.47
C PHE A 68 1.63 0.03 -8.13
N LEU A 69 0.61 0.56 -7.44
CA LEU A 69 -0.55 -0.22 -7.01
C LEU A 69 -1.34 -0.75 -8.21
N THR A 70 -1.53 0.08 -9.25
CA THR A 70 -2.18 -0.34 -10.49
C THR A 70 -1.43 -1.49 -11.14
N LEU A 71 -0.12 -1.34 -11.37
CA LEU A 71 0.69 -2.38 -12.00
C LEU A 71 0.71 -3.68 -11.18
N TYR A 72 0.81 -3.58 -9.86
CA TYR A 72 0.78 -4.74 -8.98
C TYR A 72 -0.55 -5.50 -9.09
N ASN A 73 -1.68 -4.79 -9.12
CA ASN A 73 -2.99 -5.40 -9.26
C ASN A 73 -3.18 -6.05 -10.62
N ASP A 74 -2.78 -5.37 -11.71
CA ASP A 74 -2.85 -5.91 -13.07
C ASP A 74 -2.05 -7.22 -13.19
N LEU A 75 -0.83 -7.25 -12.64
CA LEU A 75 0.01 -8.45 -12.61
C LEU A 75 -0.61 -9.58 -11.80
N LYS A 76 -1.18 -9.26 -10.62
CA LYS A 76 -1.84 -10.23 -9.75
C LYS A 76 -3.06 -10.85 -10.43
N GLU A 77 -3.84 -10.06 -11.16
CA GLU A 77 -4.98 -10.56 -11.94
C GLU A 77 -4.53 -11.47 -13.08
N MET A 78 -3.48 -11.11 -13.83
CA MET A 78 -2.94 -11.96 -14.89
C MET A 78 -2.44 -13.32 -14.36
N VAL A 79 -1.71 -13.33 -13.25
CA VAL A 79 -1.24 -14.57 -12.62
C VAL A 79 -2.41 -15.42 -12.13
N CYS A 80 -3.46 -14.81 -11.59
CA CYS A 80 -4.67 -15.54 -11.16
C CYS A 80 -5.42 -16.15 -12.34
N LEU A 81 -5.49 -15.47 -13.49
CA LEU A 81 -6.14 -15.99 -14.69
C LEU A 81 -5.39 -17.18 -15.29
N ASP A 82 -4.06 -17.12 -15.32
CA ASP A 82 -3.20 -18.20 -15.83
C ASP A 82 -3.36 -19.47 -14.99
N ASN A 83 -3.34 -19.34 -13.65
CA ASN A 83 -3.56 -20.47 -12.73
C ASN A 83 -4.98 -21.08 -12.82
N ASN A 84 -5.97 -20.32 -13.29
CA ASN A 84 -7.34 -20.81 -13.48
C ASN A 84 -7.57 -21.43 -14.87
N LEU A 85 -6.65 -21.24 -15.82
CA LEU A 85 -6.70 -21.85 -17.16
C LEU A 85 -5.95 -23.20 -17.21
N ASP A 86 -5.06 -23.45 -16.26
CA ASP A 86 -4.35 -24.74 -16.06
C ASP A 86 -5.17 -25.78 -15.25
N LEU A 87 -6.41 -25.46 -14.84
CA LEU A 87 -7.37 -26.32 -14.13
C LEU A 87 -8.45 -26.88 -15.06
#